data_AF-A0A1S8TW47-F1
#
_entry.id   AF-A0A1S8TW47-F1
#
_cell.length_a   1.000
_cell.length_b   1.000
_cell.length_c   1.000
_cell.angle_alpha   90.00
_cell.angle_beta   90.00
_cell.angle_gamma   90.00
#
_symmetry.space_group_name_H-M   'P 1'
#
loop_
_entity.id
_entity.type
_entity.pdbx_description
1 polymer ?
#
loop_
_entity_poly.entity_id
_entity_poly.type
_entity_poly.pdbx_seq_one_letter_code
_entity_poly.pdbx_strand_id
1 'polypeptide(L)' 'MDKREEELRGNIYKAWDKHGRGSKELIEASEDLDKYMNEHYYRKMIKNERRQ' A
#
# COMPACT_ATOMS: atom_id res chain seq x y z
N MET A 1 1.47 11.86 -6.23
CA MET A 1 1.46 10.44 -5.83
C MET A 1 2.89 10.10 -5.41
N ASP A 2 3.07 9.41 -4.29
CA ASP A 2 4.40 8.99 -3.84
C ASP A 2 4.91 7.88 -4.75
N LYS A 3 6.18 7.92 -5.18
CA LYS A 3 6.78 6.91 -6.07
C LYS A 3 6.69 5.51 -5.48
N ARG A 4 6.70 5.40 -4.14
CA ARG A 4 6.56 4.12 -3.43
C ARG A 4 5.14 3.56 -3.50
N GLU A 5 4.13 4.42 -3.44
CA GLU A 5 2.72 4.00 -3.59
C GLU A 5 2.47 3.40 -4.98
N GLU A 6 3.03 4.04 -6.01
CA GLU A 6 2.92 3.59 -7.40
C GLU A 6 3.59 2.22 -7.61
N GLU A 7 4.77 2.01 -7.02
CA GLU A 7 5.49 0.74 -7.04
C GLU A 7 4.67 -0.39 -6.38
N LEU A 8 4.10 -0.13 -5.19
CA LEU A 8 3.30 -1.10 -4.45
C LEU A 8 2.03 -1.50 -5.20
N ARG A 9 1.33 -0.52 -5.81
CA ARG A 9 0.21 -0.80 -6.72
C ARG A 9 0.65 -1.63 -7.92
N GLY A 10 1.80 -1.32 -8.50
CA GLY A 10 2.40 -2.11 -9.59
C GLY A 10 2.67 -3.57 -9.19
N ASN A 11 3.09 -3.81 -7.96
CA ASN A 11 3.32 -5.17 -7.45
C ASN A 11 2.01 -5.97 -7.33
N ILE A 12 0.92 -5.33 -6.88
CA ILE A 12 -0.41 -5.95 -6.85
C ILE A 12 -0.85 -6.36 -8.26
N TYR A 13 -0.70 -5.48 -9.26
CA TYR A 13 -1.06 -5.79 -10.64
C TYR A 13 -0.22 -6.94 -11.21
N LYS A 14 1.09 -6.94 -10.96
CA LYS A 14 1.98 -8.05 -11.38
C LYS A 14 1.62 -9.36 -10.70
N ALA A 15 1.31 -9.33 -9.41
CA ALA A 15 0.91 -10.51 -8.65
C ALA A 15 -0.42 -11.07 -9.17
N TRP A 16 -1.39 -10.19 -9.46
CA TRP A 16 -2.66 -10.57 -10.06
C TRP A 16 -2.45 -11.22 -11.43
N ASP A 17 -1.67 -10.59 -12.30
CA ASP A 17 -1.45 -11.06 -13.67
C ASP A 17 -0.73 -12.41 -13.70
N LYS A 18 0.27 -12.59 -12.83
CA LYS A 18 1.12 -13.78 -12.82
C LYS A 18 0.54 -14.96 -12.04
N HIS A 19 -0.11 -14.70 -10.91
CA HIS A 19 -0.56 -15.75 -9.97
C HIS A 19 -2.08 -15.86 -9.89
N GLY A 20 -2.81 -14.90 -10.46
CA GLY A 20 -4.26 -14.86 -10.41
C GLY A 20 -4.81 -14.33 -9.08
N ARG A 21 -6.14 -14.24 -9.04
CA ARG A 21 -6.89 -13.70 -7.90
C ARG A 21 -6.87 -14.67 -6.73
N GLY A 22 -6.60 -14.15 -5.53
CA GLY A 22 -6.55 -14.95 -4.30
C GLY A 22 -5.26 -15.74 -4.08
N SER A 23 -4.25 -15.52 -4.93
CA SER A 23 -2.90 -16.02 -4.69
C SER A 23 -2.30 -15.41 -3.43
N LYS A 24 -1.40 -16.15 -2.78
CA LYS A 24 -0.69 -15.69 -1.58
C LYS A 24 0.10 -14.42 -1.89
N GLU A 25 0.73 -14.35 -3.05
CA GLU A 25 1.52 -13.22 -3.54
C GLU A 25 0.68 -11.95 -3.71
N LEU A 26 -0.57 -12.09 -4.16
CA LEU A 26 -1.49 -10.96 -4.27
C LEU A 26 -1.92 -10.44 -2.90
N ILE A 27 -2.14 -11.35 -1.94
CA ILE A 27 -2.48 -11.00 -0.56
C ILE A 27 -1.30 -10.26 0.08
N GLU A 28 -0.09 -10.81 -0.01
CA GLU A 28 1.13 -10.18 0.52
C GLU A 28 1.36 -8.79 -0.10
N ALA A 29 1.23 -8.64 -1.42
CA ALA A 29 1.37 -7.34 -2.09
C ALA A 29 0.29 -6.33 -1.65
N SER A 30 -0.91 -6.80 -1.31
CA SER A 30 -1.99 -5.95 -0.81
C SER A 30 -1.75 -5.51 0.64
N GLU A 31 -1.24 -6.42 1.49
CA GLU A 31 -0.84 -6.11 2.88
C GLU A 31 0.31 -5.10 2.93
N ASP A 32 1.29 -5.21 2.03
CA ASP A 32 2.39 -4.26 1.91
C ASP A 32 1.90 -2.85 1.54
N LEU A 33 0.95 -2.76 0.60
CA LEU A 33 0.32 -1.48 0.26
C LEU A 33 -0.47 -0.93 1.44
N ASP A 34 -1.28 -1.75 2.10
CA ASP A 34 -2.10 -1.32 3.23
C ASP A 34 -1.23 -0.81 4.40
N LYS A 35 -0.14 -1.51 4.72
CA LYS A 35 0.84 -1.06 5.73
C LYS A 35 1.45 0.28 5.38
N TYR A 36 1.88 0.45 4.12
CA TYR A 36 2.44 1.72 3.66
C TYR A 36 1.43 2.86 3.75
N MET A 37 0.18 2.62 3.32
CA MET A 37 -0.88 3.63 3.40
C MET A 37 -1.21 3.95 4.86
N ASN A 38 -1.30 2.95 5.75
CA ASN A 38 -1.53 3.16 7.16
C ASN A 38 -0.42 4.00 7.82
N GLU A 39 0.85 3.68 7.59
CA GLU A 39 1.97 4.50 8.11
C GLU A 39 1.95 5.93 7.56
N HIS A 40 1.61 6.11 6.28
CA HIS A 40 1.57 7.42 5.64
C HIS A 40 0.34 8.25 6.08
N TYR A 41 -0.83 7.64 6.21
CA TYR A 41 -2.05 8.29 6.69
C TYR A 41 -2.00 8.59 8.19
N TYR A 42 -1.47 7.68 9.02
CA TYR A 42 -1.25 7.96 10.46
C TYR A 42 -0.31 9.16 10.66
N ARG A 43 0.76 9.25 9.88
CA ARG A 43 1.67 10.41 9.92
C ARG A 43 0.98 11.73 9.57
N LYS A 44 -0.01 11.71 8.67
CA LYS A 44 -0.80 12.91 8.33
C LYS A 44 -1.79 13.28 9.45
N MET A 45 -2.44 12.30 10.09
CA MET A 45 -3.33 12.57 11.23
C MET A 45 -2.58 13.18 12.42
N ILE A 46 -1.44 12.60 12.82
CA ILE A 46 -0.62 13.12 13.93
C ILE A 46 -0.11 14.54 13.64
N LYS A 47 0.24 14.84 12.37
CA LYS A 47 0.65 16.20 11.97
C LYS A 47 -0.50 17.21 12.01
N ASN A 48 -1.73 16.78 11.78
CA ASN A 48 -2.90 17.64 11.87
C ASN A 48 -3.32 17.90 13.32
N GLU A 49 -3.23 16.90 14.22
CA GLU A 49 -3.49 17.10 15.66
C GLU A 49 -2.47 18.05 16.31
N ARG A 50 -1.19 18.02 15.92
CA ARG A 50 -0.17 18.97 16.44
C ARG A 50 -0.27 20.40 15.88
N ARG A 51 -1.15 20.63 14.90
CA ARG A 51 -1.40 21.96 14.31
C ARG A 51 -2.68 22.61 14.82
N GLN A 52 -3.53 21.87 15.52
CA GLN A 52 -4.65 22.43 16.30
C GLN A 52 -4.14 22.87 17.68
#